data_AF-A0A958QGR5-F1
#
_entry.id   AF-A0A958QGR5-F1
#
_cell.length_a   1.000
_cell.length_b   1.000
_cell.length_c   1.000
_cell.angle_alpha   90.00
_cell.angle_beta   90.00
_cell.angle_gamma   90.00
#
_symmetry.space_group_name_H-M   'P 1'
#
loop_
_entity.id
_entity.type
_entity.pdbx_description
1 polymer ?
#
loop_
_entity_poly.entity_id
_entity_poly.type
_entity_poly.pdbx_seq_one_letter_code
_entity_poly.pdbx_strand_id
1 'polypeptide(L)'
;MDRTNADKFRANMKEWLEAANKEPVKITRKNGESFVLVNADTFEKMQLDLARFQGLTASLIDVTQGRVSSATEKSTAEVFERAKKRALSAKKTKKAVG
;
A
#
# COMPACT_ATOMS: atom_id res chain seq x y z
N MET A 1 -8.24 3.89 20.51
CA MET A 1 -7.67 2.52 20.41
C MET A 1 -7.91 1.76 21.71
N ASP A 2 -9.00 0.99 21.74
CA ASP A 2 -9.35 0.17 22.88
C ASP A 2 -8.42 -1.04 23.02
N ARG A 3 -8.22 -1.47 24.26
CA ARG A 3 -7.33 -2.58 24.62
C ARG A 3 -8.14 -3.67 25.30
N THR A 4 -8.02 -4.89 24.80
CA THR A 4 -8.69 -6.06 25.38
C THR A 4 -7.73 -7.25 25.49
N ASN A 5 -8.08 -8.21 26.35
CA ASN A 5 -7.39 -9.49 26.48
C ASN A 5 -8.07 -10.51 25.56
N ALA A 6 -7.31 -11.45 25.00
CA ALA A 6 -7.80 -12.52 24.15
C ALA A 6 -8.98 -13.32 24.75
N ASP A 7 -9.02 -13.53 26.07
CA ASP A 7 -10.13 -14.26 26.72
C ASP A 7 -11.43 -13.43 26.71
N LYS A 8 -11.33 -12.12 27.02
CA LYS A 8 -12.47 -11.19 26.96
C LYS A 8 -12.94 -10.92 25.53
N PHE A 9 -11.99 -10.89 24.59
CA PHE A 9 -12.28 -10.77 23.17
C PHE A 9 -13.12 -11.94 22.67
N ARG A 10 -12.76 -13.18 23.02
CA ARG A 10 -13.52 -14.37 22.61
C ARG A 10 -14.91 -14.44 23.23
N ALA A 11 -15.05 -14.04 24.49
CA ALA A 11 -16.33 -14.02 25.19
C ALA A 11 -17.33 -13.04 24.53
N ASN A 12 -16.85 -11.85 24.14
CA ASN A 12 -17.70 -10.77 23.59
C ASN A 12 -17.35 -10.45 22.13
N MET A 13 -17.13 -11.47 21.31
CA MET A 13 -16.57 -11.30 19.97
C MET A 13 -17.37 -10.33 19.09
N LYS A 14 -18.70 -10.37 19.16
CA LYS A 14 -19.58 -9.51 18.37
C LYS A 14 -19.37 -8.03 18.69
N GLU A 15 -19.37 -7.67 19.97
CA GLU A 15 -19.19 -6.28 20.43
C GLU A 15 -17.83 -5.72 19.99
N TRP A 16 -16.78 -6.54 20.08
CA TRP A 16 -15.44 -6.14 19.66
C TRP A 16 -15.29 -6.00 18.14
N LEU A 17 -15.98 -6.83 17.36
CA LEU A 17 -16.03 -6.68 15.90
C LEU A 17 -16.79 -5.40 15.49
N GLU A 18 -17.90 -5.10 16.17
CA GLU A 18 -18.65 -3.85 15.95
C GLU A 18 -17.84 -2.61 16.37
N ALA A 19 -17.09 -2.69 17.47
CA ALA A 19 -16.15 -1.65 17.88
C ALA A 19 -15.03 -1.46 16.85
N ALA A 20 -14.46 -2.57 16.34
CA ALA A 20 -13.39 -2.56 15.35
C ALA A 20 -13.78 -1.95 13.99
N ASN A 21 -15.09 -1.86 13.68
CA ASN A 21 -15.57 -1.14 12.51
C ASN A 21 -15.38 0.38 12.62
N LYS A 22 -15.35 0.92 13.84
CA LYS A 22 -15.19 2.36 14.07
C LYS A 22 -13.73 2.72 14.37
N GLU A 23 -13.10 1.96 15.25
CA GLU A 23 -11.71 2.19 15.66
C GLU A 23 -10.92 0.88 15.78
N PRO A 24 -9.62 0.88 15.43
CA PRO A 24 -8.74 -0.26 15.68
C PRO A 24 -8.73 -0.69 17.16
N VAL A 25 -8.80 -2.00 17.40
CA VAL A 25 -8.77 -2.59 18.74
C VAL A 25 -7.50 -3.41 18.92
N LYS A 26 -6.76 -3.17 20.00
CA LYS A 26 -5.59 -3.96 20.36
C LYS A 26 -6.00 -5.15 21.23
N ILE A 27 -5.67 -6.35 20.78
CA ILE A 27 -5.90 -7.60 21.51
C ILE A 27 -4.55 -8.10 22.02
N THR A 28 -4.41 -8.25 23.33
CA THR A 28 -3.17 -8.73 23.96
C THR A 28 -3.41 -10.13 24.53
N ARG A 29 -2.51 -11.07 24.23
CA ARG A 29 -2.51 -12.43 24.78
C ARG A 29 -1.66 -12.49 26.05
N LYS A 30 -1.91 -13.50 26.88
CA LYS A 30 -1.13 -13.77 28.11
C LYS A 30 0.34 -14.10 27.83
N ASN A 31 0.65 -14.65 26.66
CA ASN A 31 2.02 -14.94 26.21
C ASN A 31 2.79 -13.69 25.75
N GLY A 32 2.18 -12.50 25.81
CA GLY A 32 2.79 -11.23 25.38
C GLY A 32 2.55 -10.87 23.91
N GLU A 33 2.02 -11.78 23.09
CA GLU A 33 1.66 -11.47 21.70
C GLU A 33 0.52 -10.44 21.66
N SER A 34 0.63 -9.48 20.75
CA SER A 34 -0.38 -8.45 20.54
C SER A 34 -0.81 -8.42 19.08
N PHE A 35 -2.12 -8.37 18.86
CA PHE A 35 -2.73 -8.26 17.55
C PHE A 35 -3.56 -6.97 17.49
N VAL A 36 -3.73 -6.43 16.30
CA VAL A 36 -4.63 -5.29 16.07
C VAL A 36 -5.75 -5.78 15.16
N LEU A 37 -6.98 -5.64 15.65
CA LEU A 37 -8.18 -5.88 14.88
C LEU A 37 -8.60 -4.57 14.21
N VAL A 38 -8.77 -4.62 12.89
CA VAL A 38 -9.18 -3.48 12.06
C VAL A 38 -10.20 -3.98 11.05
N ASN A 39 -11.13 -3.11 10.66
CA ASN A 39 -11.99 -3.35 9.50
C ASN A 39 -11.15 -3.61 8.22
N ALA A 40 -11.59 -4.57 7.41
CA ALA A 40 -10.88 -4.99 6.20
C ALA A 40 -10.73 -3.87 5.18
N ASP A 41 -11.80 -3.12 4.88
CA ASP A 41 -11.78 -2.02 3.91
C ASP A 41 -10.82 -0.91 4.36
N THR A 42 -10.80 -0.62 5.66
CA THR A 42 -9.86 0.35 6.24
C THR A 42 -8.43 -0.15 6.11
N PHE A 43 -8.19 -1.43 6.33
CA PHE A 43 -6.87 -2.04 6.17
C PHE A 43 -6.38 -2.01 4.73
N GLU A 44 -7.24 -2.31 3.76
CA GLU A 44 -6.91 -2.22 2.33
C GLU A 44 -6.56 -0.79 1.91
N LYS A 45 -7.33 0.20 2.36
CA LYS A 45 -7.02 1.63 2.13
C LYS A 45 -5.66 2.00 2.70
N MET A 46 -5.36 1.61 3.94
CA MET A 46 -4.06 1.88 4.56
C MET A 46 -2.90 1.24 3.78
N GLN A 47 -3.07 0.02 3.27
CA GLN A 47 -2.04 -0.62 2.43
C GLN A 47 -1.82 0.14 1.12
N LEU A 48 -2.89 0.57 0.46
CA LEU A 48 -2.82 1.36 -0.76
C LEU A 48 -2.12 2.71 -0.51
N ASP A 49 -2.45 3.36 0.59
CA ASP A 49 -1.86 4.64 0.96
C ASP A 49 -0.39 4.49 1.33
N LEU A 50 0.00 3.42 2.04
CA LEU A 50 1.40 3.08 2.29
C LEU A 50 2.19 2.92 0.99
N ALA A 51 1.65 2.18 0.02
CA ALA A 51 2.29 2.01 -1.28
C ALA A 51 2.44 3.35 -2.03
N ARG A 52 1.41 4.20 -1.99
CA ARG A 52 1.47 5.55 -2.56
C ARG A 52 2.52 6.42 -1.89
N PHE A 53 2.60 6.41 -0.56
CA PHE A 53 3.58 7.20 0.16
C PHE A 53 5.01 6.75 -0.12
N GLN A 54 5.25 5.45 -0.27
CA GLN A 54 6.56 4.94 -0.70
C GLN A 54 6.95 5.46 -2.09
N GLY A 55 6.00 5.48 -3.04
CA GLY A 55 6.24 6.03 -4.37
C GLY A 55 6.49 7.55 -4.37
N LEU A 56 5.66 8.29 -3.62
CA LEU A 56 5.77 9.75 -3.51
C LEU A 56 7.04 10.19 -2.77
N THR A 57 7.45 9.47 -1.73
CA THR A 57 8.70 9.79 -1.01
C THR A 57 9.91 9.58 -1.91
N ALA A 58 9.95 8.52 -2.70
CA ALA A 58 11.01 8.31 -3.69
C ALA A 58 11.08 9.47 -4.69
N SER A 59 9.94 9.89 -5.26
CA SER A 59 9.92 11.00 -6.22
C SER A 59 10.28 12.35 -5.58
N LEU A 60 9.85 12.61 -4.34
CA LEU A 60 10.26 13.81 -3.59
C LEU A 60 11.77 13.85 -3.33
N ILE A 61 12.38 12.71 -3.03
CA ILE A 61 13.83 12.62 -2.86
C ILE A 61 14.53 13.01 -4.17
N ASP A 62 14.05 12.53 -5.32
CA ASP A 62 14.63 12.90 -6.61
C ASP A 62 14.47 14.40 -6.91
N VAL A 63 13.34 15.00 -6.52
CA VAL A 63 13.12 16.46 -6.64
C VAL A 63 14.12 17.23 -5.77
N THR A 64 14.25 16.86 -4.49
CA THR A 64 15.16 17.54 -3.55
C THR A 64 16.63 17.38 -3.94
N GLN A 65 17.01 16.25 -4.55
CA GLN A 65 18.35 15.99 -5.05
C GLN A 65 18.63 16.58 -6.44
N GLY A 66 17.66 17.27 -7.06
CA GLY A 66 17.81 17.87 -8.38
C GLY A 66 17.95 16.86 -9.52
N ARG A 67 17.52 15.60 -9.30
CA ARG A 67 17.56 14.51 -10.28
C ARG A 67 16.37 14.52 -11.23
N VAL A 68 15.53 15.53 -11.15
CA VAL A 68 14.34 15.72 -11.99
C VAL A 68 14.62 16.79 -13.06
N SER A 69 14.07 16.58 -14.25
CA SER A 69 14.11 17.54 -15.35
C SER A 69 12.73 18.16 -15.58
N SER A 70 12.67 19.44 -15.93
CA SER A 70 11.42 20.10 -16.30
C SER A 70 10.73 19.43 -17.48
N ALA A 71 9.41 19.27 -17.40
CA ALA A 71 8.62 18.72 -18.49
C ALA A 71 8.59 19.70 -19.66
N THR A 72 9.20 19.29 -20.77
CA THR A 72 9.13 19.94 -22.08
C THR A 72 8.45 19.01 -23.09
N GLU A 73 7.87 19.55 -24.17
CA GLU A 73 7.23 18.75 -25.23
C GLU A 73 8.17 17.67 -25.81
N LYS A 74 9.47 17.98 -25.91
CA LYS A 74 10.48 17.01 -26.34
C LYS A 74 10.68 15.89 -25.31
N SER A 75 10.76 16.22 -24.02
CA SER A 75 10.93 15.22 -22.96
C SER A 75 9.73 14.28 -22.84
N THR A 76 8.50 14.77 -23.02
CA THR A 76 7.29 13.93 -23.02
C THR A 76 7.26 13.01 -24.23
N ALA A 77 7.57 13.53 -25.43
CA ALA A 77 7.69 12.71 -26.64
C ALA A 77 8.70 11.57 -26.47
N GLU A 78 9.87 11.83 -25.87
CA GLU A 78 10.88 10.81 -25.61
C GLU A 78 10.42 9.73 -24.60
N VAL A 79 9.64 10.11 -23.58
CA VAL A 79 9.06 9.17 -22.62
C VAL A 79 8.01 8.28 -23.30
N PHE A 80 7.14 8.86 -24.15
CA PHE A 80 6.16 8.10 -24.92
C PHE A 80 6.82 7.11 -25.88
N GLU A 81 7.88 7.51 -26.57
CA GLU A 81 8.62 6.63 -27.46
C GLU A 81 9.33 5.50 -26.70
N ARG A 82 9.88 5.77 -25.51
CA ARG A 82 10.43 4.72 -24.63
C ARG A 82 9.35 3.75 -24.15
N ALA A 83 8.17 4.25 -23.77
CA ALA A 83 7.04 3.43 -23.34
C ALA A 83 6.51 2.53 -24.48
N LYS A 84 6.35 3.08 -25.68
CA LYS A 84 5.99 2.31 -26.89
C LYS A 84 7.01 1.22 -27.18
N LYS A 85 8.31 1.53 -27.15
CA LYS A 85 9.37 0.54 -27.38
C LYS A 85 9.33 -0.61 -26.37
N ARG A 86 9.10 -0.32 -25.07
CA ARG A 86 8.95 -1.34 -24.02
C ARG A 86 7.71 -2.22 -24.22
N ALA A 87 6.57 -1.64 -24.60
CA ALA A 87 5.36 -2.40 -24.87
C ALA A 87 5.51 -3.33 -26.09
N LEU A 88 6.23 -2.86 -27.12
CA LEU A 88 6.51 -3.63 -28.33
C LEU A 88 7.52 -4.76 -28.08
N SER A 89 8.56 -4.53 -27.27
CA SER A 89 9.51 -5.58 -26.90
C SER A 89 8.86 -6.67 -26.06
N ALA A 90 7.96 -6.31 -25.13
CA ALA A 90 7.20 -7.27 -24.33
C ALA A 90 6.23 -8.12 -25.17
N LYS A 91 5.68 -7.57 -26.26
CA LYS A 91 4.89 -8.34 -27.24
C LYS A 91 5.75 -9.31 -28.06
N LYS A 92 6.98 -8.93 -28.43
CA LYS A 92 7.89 -9.81 -29.19
C LYS A 92 8.37 -11.00 -28.36
N THR A 93 8.71 -10.80 -27.08
CA THR A 93 9.10 -11.92 -26.20
C THR A 93 7.97 -12.90 -25.96
N LYS A 94 6.71 -12.45 -25.80
CA LYS A 94 5.56 -13.38 -25.71
C LYS A 94 5.29 -14.19 -26.97
N LYS A 95 5.69 -13.71 -28.15
CA LYS A 95 5.49 -14.39 -29.44
C LYS A 95 6.60 -15.41 -29.77
N ALA A 96 7.72 -15.38 -29.05
CA ALA A 96 8.88 -16.25 -29.28
C ALA A 96 8.95 -17.46 -28.31
N VAL A 97 8.03 -17.54 -27.34
CA VAL A 97 7.95 -18.62 -26.32
C VAL A 97 6.68 -19.48 -26.55
N GLY A 98 6.07 -19.38 -27.74
CA GLY A 98 4.93 -20.19 -28.18
C GLY A 98 5.33 -21.15 -29.28
#